data_AF-J2IUK5-F1
#
_entry.id   AF-J2IUK5-F1
#
_cell.length_a   1.000
_cell.length_b   1.000
_cell.length_c   1.000
_cell.angle_alpha   90.00
_cell.angle_beta   90.00
_cell.angle_gamma   90.00
#
_symmetry.space_group_name_H-M   'P 1'
#
loop_
_entity.id
_entity.type
_entity.pdbx_description
1 polymer ?
#
loop_
_entity_poly.entity_id
_entity_poly.type
_entity_poly.pdbx_seq_one_letter_code
_entity_poly.pdbx_strand_id
1 'polypeptide(L)'
;MSSTEDPKLPRNTARRHFLGVAAAAGARLASVAAAATAVSTSPASAMGRRWGRGNSGRGGNGSGGGGHGSSGGGGGGGAQCFLRGTAILTDCGEKPVEDLRIGDRVSLPDGDARPIKWVGRQVFKKSGARWHEGVVPIRVSRHALDSRTPHSDLYLSPGHALFLNGVLIRVKDLVNGTTIAPVVPAADKSIEYYAVLLNTHEVILAEGAAAETFHPSDSNHENFSNFAEYERLYAGEARTSMTSYATVLGEEGGWKHLKALLLLGASHLLPMRDPFQDACRKINARAKELSA
;
A
#
# COMPACT_ATOMS: atom_id res chain seq x y z
N MET A 1 70.69 15.49 -16.63
CA MET A 1 70.35 14.55 -15.54
C MET A 1 69.09 15.07 -14.87
N SER A 2 68.06 14.21 -14.79
CA SER A 2 66.72 14.36 -14.17
C SER A 2 65.81 15.48 -14.70
N SER A 3 64.75 15.14 -15.47
CA SER A 3 63.43 14.56 -15.07
C SER A 3 62.42 15.66 -14.71
N THR A 4 61.60 16.10 -15.67
CA THR A 4 60.22 15.64 -15.98
C THR A 4 59.17 15.99 -14.93
N GLU A 5 58.42 17.06 -15.20
CA GLU A 5 56.99 17.15 -14.88
C GLU A 5 56.24 17.81 -16.05
N ASP A 6 55.31 17.06 -16.63
CA ASP A 6 54.38 17.44 -17.70
C ASP A 6 52.99 17.75 -17.06
N PRO A 7 52.14 18.62 -17.64
CA PRO A 7 51.16 19.41 -16.91
C PRO A 7 49.75 18.81 -16.85
N LYS A 8 49.09 19.12 -15.73
CA LYS A 8 47.65 19.44 -15.59
C LYS A 8 46.63 18.46 -16.20
N LEU A 9 46.22 17.49 -15.38
CA LEU A 9 44.89 16.86 -15.47
C LEU A 9 43.79 17.79 -14.92
N PRO A 10 42.55 17.73 -15.46
CA PRO A 10 41.48 18.65 -15.12
C PRO A 10 40.93 18.43 -13.71
N ARG A 11 40.70 19.54 -13.00
CA ARG A 11 40.02 19.60 -11.71
C ARG A 11 38.56 19.14 -11.86
N ASN A 12 38.26 17.92 -11.40
CA ASN A 12 36.91 17.40 -11.36
C ASN A 12 36.19 17.93 -10.10
N THR A 13 35.39 18.98 -10.30
CA THR A 13 34.47 19.56 -9.32
C THR A 13 33.22 18.67 -9.20
N ALA A 14 33.35 17.50 -8.58
CA ALA A 14 32.22 16.60 -8.32
C ALA A 14 32.40 15.82 -7.01
N ARG A 15 32.83 16.51 -5.96
CA ARG A 15 32.87 15.99 -4.58
C ARG A 15 32.36 17.05 -3.61
N ARG A 16 31.04 17.20 -3.55
CA ARG A 16 30.25 17.72 -2.42
C ARG A 16 28.77 17.56 -2.82
N HIS A 17 27.95 17.14 -1.88
CA HIS A 17 26.57 16.64 -2.03
C HIS A 17 26.45 15.16 -2.39
N PHE A 18 26.79 14.27 -1.46
CA PHE A 18 26.02 13.05 -1.14
C PHE A 18 26.56 12.46 0.17
N LEU A 19 26.36 13.20 1.26
CA LEU A 19 26.56 12.74 2.63
C LEU A 19 25.37 13.27 3.43
N GLY A 20 24.28 12.50 3.42
CA GLY A 20 23.04 12.88 4.08
C GLY A 20 21.90 11.90 3.89
N VAL A 21 22.15 10.58 3.98
CA VAL A 21 21.06 9.58 4.08
C VAL A 21 21.36 8.45 5.10
N ALA A 22 22.55 8.36 5.67
CA ALA A 22 22.87 7.29 6.63
C ALA A 22 22.64 7.71 8.09
N ALA A 23 21.38 7.90 8.52
CA ALA A 23 20.98 7.85 9.95
C ALA A 23 19.47 8.09 10.14
N ALA A 24 18.61 7.15 9.73
CA ALA A 24 17.23 7.08 10.25
C ALA A 24 16.57 5.70 10.01
N ALA A 25 17.29 4.60 10.22
CA ALA A 25 16.66 3.30 10.39
C ALA A 25 16.56 3.02 11.90
N GLY A 26 15.76 3.83 12.60
CA GLY A 26 15.36 3.49 13.96
C GLY A 26 14.50 2.24 13.88
N ALA A 27 15.01 1.13 14.40
CA ALA A 27 14.27 -0.13 14.47
C ALA A 27 13.03 0.06 15.34
N ARG A 28 11.89 0.40 14.72
CA ARG A 28 10.58 0.28 15.38
C ARG A 28 10.20 -1.19 15.39
N LEU A 29 10.69 -1.90 16.40
CA LEU A 29 10.17 -3.21 16.78
C LEU A 29 8.75 -3.01 17.30
N ALA A 30 7.74 -3.16 16.43
CA ALA A 30 6.37 -3.24 16.85
C ALA A 30 6.16 -4.60 17.55
N SER A 31 6.28 -4.62 18.86
CA SER A 31 5.74 -5.71 19.68
C SER A 31 4.23 -5.60 19.65
N VAL A 32 3.58 -6.31 18.73
CA VAL A 32 2.11 -6.44 18.67
C VAL A 32 1.66 -7.23 19.90
N ALA A 33 1.44 -6.54 21.02
CA ALA A 33 0.71 -7.08 22.14
C ALA A 33 -0.78 -7.04 21.79
N ALA A 34 -1.38 -8.21 21.63
CA ALA A 34 -2.81 -8.35 21.35
C ALA A 34 -3.63 -7.86 22.56
N ALA A 35 -3.98 -6.57 22.59
CA ALA A 35 -4.95 -6.03 23.53
C ALA A 35 -6.36 -6.35 23.01
N ALA A 36 -6.94 -7.45 23.47
CA ALA A 36 -8.33 -7.79 23.22
C ALA A 36 -9.24 -6.91 24.10
N THR A 37 -9.75 -5.82 23.55
CA THR A 37 -10.97 -5.19 24.09
C THR A 37 -12.15 -5.76 23.32
N ALA A 38 -12.99 -6.54 24.00
CA ALA A 38 -14.23 -7.04 23.43
C ALA A 38 -15.23 -5.88 23.35
N VAL A 39 -15.19 -5.11 22.27
CA VAL A 39 -16.23 -4.14 21.95
C VAL A 39 -17.29 -4.87 21.12
N SER A 40 -18.52 -4.85 21.63
CA SER A 40 -19.68 -5.41 20.94
C SER A 40 -19.93 -4.60 19.67
N THR A 41 -19.54 -5.12 18.51
CA THR A 41 -19.79 -4.49 17.21
C THR A 41 -21.15 -4.93 16.67
N SER A 42 -21.99 -3.95 16.31
CA SER A 42 -23.10 -4.20 15.40
C SER A 42 -22.51 -4.63 14.05
N PRO A 43 -23.01 -5.69 13.40
CA PRO A 43 -22.47 -6.11 12.12
C PRO A 43 -22.80 -5.05 11.08
N ALA A 44 -21.82 -4.22 10.70
CA ALA A 44 -21.88 -3.48 9.46
C ALA A 44 -21.95 -4.51 8.33
N SER A 45 -23.04 -4.49 7.56
CA SER A 45 -23.17 -5.35 6.38
C SER A 45 -22.21 -4.85 5.30
N ALA A 46 -20.99 -5.36 5.32
CA ALA A 46 -20.02 -5.18 4.26
C ALA A 46 -20.60 -5.66 2.92
N MET A 47 -20.58 -4.81 1.89
CA MET A 47 -20.91 -5.20 0.51
C MET A 47 -19.91 -6.22 -0.08
N GLY A 48 -18.82 -6.55 0.63
CA GLY A 48 -17.81 -7.53 0.20
C GLY A 48 -18.34 -8.94 -0.05
N ARG A 49 -19.43 -9.35 0.61
CA ARG A 49 -19.99 -10.72 0.42
C ARG A 49 -20.55 -10.99 -0.99
N ARG A 50 -20.74 -9.95 -1.83
CA ARG A 50 -21.37 -10.08 -3.16
C ARG A 50 -20.40 -9.90 -4.33
N TRP A 51 -19.09 -9.87 -4.09
CA TRP A 51 -18.09 -9.57 -5.12
C TRP A 51 -17.63 -10.78 -5.94
N GLY A 52 -17.98 -12.02 -5.56
CA GLY A 52 -17.42 -13.24 -6.15
C GLY A 52 -18.40 -14.37 -6.53
N ARG A 53 -19.72 -14.16 -6.49
CA ARG A 53 -20.69 -15.23 -6.84
C ARG A 53 -21.44 -14.89 -8.13
N GLY A 54 -20.83 -15.21 -9.27
CA GLY A 54 -21.39 -14.97 -10.60
C GLY A 54 -20.90 -16.00 -11.63
N ASN A 55 -21.84 -16.76 -12.16
CA ASN A 55 -21.75 -17.97 -12.96
C ASN A 55 -20.93 -17.83 -14.26
N SER A 56 -20.15 -18.85 -14.61
CA SER A 56 -19.47 -18.99 -15.90
C SER A 56 -20.51 -19.19 -17.02
N GLY A 57 -20.71 -18.18 -17.87
CA GLY A 57 -21.60 -18.25 -19.04
C GLY A 57 -20.96 -17.60 -20.26
N ARG A 58 -20.78 -18.39 -21.32
CA ARG A 58 -20.26 -18.03 -22.65
C ARG A 58 -21.17 -17.03 -23.39
N GLY A 59 -20.53 -16.10 -24.10
CA GLY A 59 -20.85 -15.75 -25.50
C GLY A 59 -21.87 -14.61 -25.77
N GLY A 60 -21.45 -13.65 -26.60
CA GLY A 60 -22.37 -12.70 -27.25
C GLY A 60 -21.69 -11.41 -27.72
N ASN A 61 -21.41 -11.32 -29.03
CA ASN A 61 -20.81 -10.18 -29.73
C ASN A 61 -21.82 -9.03 -29.88
N GLY A 62 -21.37 -7.78 -29.79
CA GLY A 62 -22.23 -6.60 -29.97
C GLY A 62 -21.42 -5.30 -30.02
N SER A 63 -21.14 -4.84 -31.23
CA SER A 63 -20.51 -3.56 -31.56
C SER A 63 -21.46 -2.38 -31.34
N GLY A 64 -20.99 -1.32 -30.70
CA GLY A 64 -21.68 -0.03 -30.59
C GLY A 64 -20.72 1.04 -30.05
N GLY A 65 -20.38 2.03 -30.88
CA GLY A 65 -19.41 3.07 -30.57
C GLY A 65 -19.96 4.24 -29.75
N GLY A 66 -19.03 5.08 -29.28
CA GLY A 66 -19.29 6.45 -28.84
C GLY A 66 -18.83 6.77 -27.42
N GLY A 67 -17.85 7.67 -27.29
CA GLY A 67 -17.55 8.38 -26.04
C GLY A 67 -16.06 8.39 -25.67
N HIS A 68 -15.29 9.24 -26.33
CA HIS A 68 -13.89 9.52 -25.98
C HIS A 68 -13.83 10.32 -24.67
N GLY A 69 -13.42 9.67 -23.58
CA GLY A 69 -12.85 10.32 -22.40
C GLY A 69 -11.36 10.02 -22.39
N SER A 70 -10.55 10.98 -22.84
CA SER A 70 -9.10 10.85 -22.92
C SER A 70 -8.50 10.72 -21.52
N SER A 71 -8.21 9.49 -21.08
CA SER A 71 -7.31 9.23 -19.96
C SER A 71 -5.88 9.36 -20.46
N GLY A 72 -5.45 10.61 -20.67
CA GLY A 72 -4.06 10.94 -20.97
C GLY A 72 -3.25 11.04 -19.68
N GLY A 73 -2.09 10.36 -19.65
CA GLY A 73 -1.04 10.60 -18.65
C GLY A 73 -0.57 9.34 -17.96
N GLY A 74 0.37 8.64 -18.58
CA GLY A 74 1.01 7.44 -18.03
C GLY A 74 1.84 7.72 -16.78
N GLY A 75 1.72 6.80 -15.82
CA GLY A 75 2.53 6.74 -14.60
C GLY A 75 1.94 5.66 -13.71
N GLY A 76 2.44 4.43 -13.81
CA GLY A 76 1.96 3.24 -13.11
C GLY A 76 2.21 3.24 -11.59
N GLY A 77 1.83 4.31 -10.90
CA GLY A 77 1.68 4.31 -9.45
C GLY A 77 0.26 3.88 -9.11
N GLY A 78 0.03 2.56 -8.97
CA GLY A 78 -1.25 2.06 -8.48
C GLY A 78 -1.57 2.74 -7.15
N ALA A 79 -2.67 3.50 -7.10
CA ALA A 79 -3.04 4.31 -5.95
C ALA A 79 -2.99 3.48 -4.65
N GLN A 80 -2.55 4.04 -3.53
CA GLN A 80 -2.47 3.36 -2.23
C GLN A 80 -3.83 3.47 -1.53
N CYS A 81 -4.76 2.57 -1.87
CA CYS A 81 -6.15 2.73 -1.47
C CYS A 81 -6.78 1.47 -0.87
N PHE A 82 -7.65 1.70 0.11
CA PHE A 82 -8.58 0.73 0.66
C PHE A 82 -9.84 0.69 -0.19
N LEU A 83 -10.39 -0.49 -0.41
CA LEU A 83 -11.67 -0.61 -1.06
C LEU A 83 -12.81 -0.12 -0.14
N ARG A 84 -13.84 0.50 -0.73
CA ARG A 84 -15.11 0.78 -0.05
C ARG A 84 -15.60 -0.41 0.79
N GLY A 85 -15.97 -0.15 2.04
CA GLY A 85 -16.44 -1.12 3.01
C GLY A 85 -15.33 -1.72 3.88
N THR A 86 -14.05 -1.41 3.62
CA THR A 86 -12.94 -1.82 4.49
C THR A 86 -13.09 -1.15 5.86
N ALA A 87 -13.14 -1.95 6.91
CA ALA A 87 -13.15 -1.47 8.29
C ALA A 87 -11.76 -0.99 8.71
N ILE A 88 -11.67 0.25 9.16
CA ILE A 88 -10.46 0.87 9.72
C ILE A 88 -10.67 1.03 11.22
N LEU A 89 -9.69 0.58 12.02
CA LEU A 89 -9.75 0.75 13.47
C LEU A 89 -9.52 2.21 13.85
N THR A 90 -10.48 2.80 14.55
CA THR A 90 -10.39 4.12 15.17
C THR A 90 -10.35 3.98 16.70
N ASP A 91 -10.10 5.07 17.42
CA ASP A 91 -10.22 5.11 18.88
C ASP A 91 -11.66 4.92 19.41
N CYS A 92 -12.64 5.02 18.51
CA CYS A 92 -14.06 4.78 18.78
C CYS A 92 -14.55 3.41 18.25
N GLY A 93 -13.63 2.53 17.85
CA GLY A 93 -13.93 1.23 17.24
C GLY A 93 -13.76 1.23 15.72
N GLU A 94 -14.19 0.15 15.08
CA GLU A 94 -14.05 -0.01 13.63
C GLU A 94 -15.07 0.80 12.84
N LYS A 95 -14.60 1.47 11.79
CA LYS A 95 -15.43 2.31 10.93
C LYS A 95 -15.12 2.02 9.45
N PRO A 96 -16.13 1.89 8.57
CA PRO A 96 -15.88 1.78 7.13
C PRO A 96 -15.08 2.97 6.63
N VAL A 97 -14.13 2.72 5.73
CA VAL A 97 -13.23 3.77 5.21
C VAL A 97 -14.00 4.93 4.55
N GLU A 98 -15.14 4.65 3.92
CA GLU A 98 -15.98 5.69 3.31
C GLU A 98 -16.67 6.63 4.32
N ASP A 99 -16.77 6.22 5.58
CA ASP A 99 -17.41 7.02 6.63
C ASP A 99 -16.40 7.86 7.44
N LEU A 100 -15.10 7.60 7.26
CA LEU A 100 -14.02 8.34 7.92
C LEU A 100 -14.03 9.82 7.53
N ARG A 101 -13.70 10.69 8.48
CA ARG A 101 -13.68 12.14 8.31
C ARG A 101 -12.36 12.73 8.79
N ILE A 102 -12.02 13.91 8.29
CA ILE A 102 -10.90 14.70 8.81
C ILE A 102 -11.13 14.92 10.31
N GLY A 103 -10.08 14.68 11.11
CA GLY A 103 -10.12 14.75 12.57
C GLY A 103 -10.45 13.44 13.27
N ASP A 104 -11.09 12.46 12.60
CA ASP A 104 -11.24 11.10 13.15
C ASP A 104 -9.84 10.53 13.46
N ARG A 105 -9.71 9.75 14.53
CA ARG A 105 -8.41 9.25 15.00
C ARG A 105 -8.28 7.76 14.71
N VAL A 106 -7.38 7.41 13.79
CA VAL A 106 -7.11 6.02 13.40
C VAL A 106 -6.02 5.42 14.27
N SER A 107 -6.18 4.13 14.60
CA SER A 107 -5.26 3.40 15.46
C SER A 107 -4.06 2.85 14.69
N LEU A 108 -2.88 3.00 15.30
CA LEU A 108 -1.61 2.48 14.84
C LEU A 108 -1.30 1.12 15.53
N PRO A 109 -0.40 0.29 14.97
CA PRO A 109 -0.03 -1.00 15.56
C PRO A 109 0.58 -0.95 16.96
N ASP A 110 1.12 0.20 17.37
CA ASP A 110 1.69 0.42 18.71
C ASP A 110 0.65 0.85 19.76
N GLY A 111 -0.62 0.99 19.36
CA GLY A 111 -1.73 1.38 20.22
C GLY A 111 -1.96 2.90 20.29
N ASP A 112 -1.09 3.69 19.67
CA ASP A 112 -1.35 5.13 19.51
C ASP A 112 -2.47 5.38 18.49
N ALA A 113 -3.05 6.58 18.53
CA ALA A 113 -3.97 7.05 17.50
C ALA A 113 -3.53 8.40 16.92
N ARG A 114 -3.80 8.60 15.63
CA ARG A 114 -3.41 9.80 14.87
C ARG A 114 -4.62 10.37 14.11
N PRO A 115 -4.80 11.71 14.08
CA PRO A 115 -5.93 12.33 13.40
C PRO A 115 -5.77 12.27 11.89
N ILE A 116 -6.86 11.96 11.20
CA ILE A 116 -6.94 12.01 9.74
C ILE A 116 -6.83 13.45 9.27
N LYS A 117 -5.97 13.66 8.28
CA LYS A 117 -5.71 14.94 7.61
C LYS A 117 -6.50 15.09 6.32
N TRP A 118 -6.74 13.98 5.62
CA TRP A 118 -7.60 13.96 4.44
C TRP A 118 -8.02 12.52 4.10
N VAL A 119 -9.17 12.37 3.47
CA VAL A 119 -9.63 11.10 2.90
C VAL A 119 -9.83 11.30 1.40
N GLY A 120 -8.90 10.77 0.60
CA GLY A 120 -8.99 10.79 -0.85
C GLY A 120 -9.99 9.75 -1.33
N ARG A 121 -10.83 10.08 -2.32
CA ARG A 121 -11.78 9.16 -2.95
C ARG A 121 -11.52 9.03 -4.43
N GLN A 122 -11.51 7.80 -4.95
CA GLN A 122 -11.34 7.53 -6.38
C GLN A 122 -12.35 6.48 -6.84
N VAL A 123 -12.96 6.70 -8.01
CA VAL A 123 -13.99 5.81 -8.57
C VAL A 123 -13.58 5.36 -9.97
N PHE A 124 -13.56 4.05 -10.18
CA PHE A 124 -13.31 3.44 -11.48
C PHE A 124 -14.57 2.78 -12.02
N LYS A 125 -14.87 3.04 -13.28
CA LYS A 125 -15.91 2.35 -14.04
C LYS A 125 -15.26 1.54 -15.15
N LYS A 126 -15.87 0.42 -15.50
CA LYS A 126 -15.36 -0.43 -16.58
C LYS A 126 -15.47 0.31 -17.92
N SER A 127 -14.33 0.64 -18.52
CA SER A 127 -14.24 1.25 -19.86
C SER A 127 -13.63 0.24 -20.83
N GLY A 128 -14.42 -0.74 -21.28
CA GLY A 128 -13.98 -1.73 -22.27
C GLY A 128 -14.34 -3.18 -21.92
N ALA A 129 -13.76 -4.13 -22.66
CA ALA A 129 -14.07 -5.56 -22.50
C ALA A 129 -13.54 -6.13 -21.17
N ARG A 130 -12.41 -5.61 -20.68
CA ARG A 130 -11.71 -6.06 -19.46
C ARG A 130 -11.42 -4.89 -18.54
N TRP A 131 -11.31 -5.18 -17.25
CA TRP A 131 -10.80 -4.24 -16.26
C TRP A 131 -9.29 -4.06 -16.45
N HIS A 132 -8.78 -2.85 -16.22
CA HIS A 132 -7.35 -2.59 -16.22
C HIS A 132 -6.70 -3.23 -14.98
N GLU A 133 -5.65 -4.04 -15.16
CA GLU A 133 -5.05 -4.81 -14.05
C GLU A 133 -4.54 -3.92 -12.92
N GLY A 134 -4.05 -2.71 -13.25
CA GLY A 134 -3.61 -1.72 -12.26
C GLY A 134 -4.72 -1.15 -11.35
N VAL A 135 -6.00 -1.44 -11.62
CA VAL A 135 -7.13 -1.00 -10.78
C VAL A 135 -7.89 -2.16 -10.15
N VAL A 136 -7.69 -3.40 -10.64
CA VAL A 136 -8.39 -4.57 -10.14
C VAL A 136 -8.01 -4.81 -8.67
N PRO A 137 -8.99 -4.87 -7.75
CA PRO A 137 -8.74 -5.12 -6.34
C PRO A 137 -8.04 -6.45 -6.10
N ILE A 138 -7.12 -6.47 -5.15
CA ILE A 138 -6.50 -7.68 -4.65
C ILE A 138 -7.13 -7.98 -3.29
N ARG A 139 -7.73 -9.17 -3.18
CA ARG A 139 -8.25 -9.70 -1.93
C ARG A 139 -7.12 -10.35 -1.15
N VAL A 140 -7.00 -9.98 0.11
CA VAL A 140 -6.30 -10.71 1.16
C VAL A 140 -7.36 -11.38 2.01
N SER A 141 -7.49 -12.71 1.86
CA SER A 141 -8.56 -13.46 2.53
C SER A 141 -8.40 -13.41 4.04
N ARG A 142 -9.52 -13.54 4.77
CA ARG A 142 -9.52 -13.72 6.21
C ARG A 142 -8.48 -14.76 6.64
N HIS A 143 -7.64 -14.40 7.61
CA HIS A 143 -6.56 -15.23 8.18
C HIS A 143 -5.46 -15.63 7.18
N ALA A 144 -5.28 -14.89 6.08
CA ALA A 144 -4.23 -15.18 5.10
C ALA A 144 -2.82 -14.80 5.57
N LEU A 145 -2.70 -13.82 6.48
CA LEU A 145 -1.41 -13.32 6.95
C LEU A 145 -0.92 -14.06 8.19
N ASP A 146 -1.85 -14.42 9.08
CA ASP A 146 -1.61 -15.28 10.25
C ASP A 146 -2.92 -15.97 10.70
N SER A 147 -2.93 -16.59 11.87
CA SER A 147 -4.11 -17.33 12.39
C SER A 147 -5.34 -16.46 12.67
N ARG A 148 -5.22 -15.14 12.71
CA ARG A 148 -6.26 -14.16 13.07
C ARG A 148 -6.36 -12.97 12.09
N THR A 149 -5.36 -12.75 11.25
CA THR A 149 -5.24 -11.53 10.44
C THR A 149 -5.25 -11.81 8.92
N PRO A 150 -6.00 -11.03 8.13
CA PRO A 150 -7.06 -10.10 8.56
C PRO A 150 -8.24 -10.87 9.20
N HIS A 151 -9.05 -10.23 10.04
CA HIS A 151 -10.21 -10.89 10.67
C HIS A 151 -11.44 -10.98 9.75
N SER A 152 -11.40 -10.27 8.61
CA SER A 152 -12.34 -10.34 7.48
C SER A 152 -11.56 -10.36 6.17
N ASP A 153 -12.22 -10.56 5.04
CA ASP A 153 -11.57 -10.37 3.74
C ASP A 153 -11.23 -8.89 3.53
N LEU A 154 -9.94 -8.58 3.36
CA LEU A 154 -9.44 -7.24 3.10
C LEU A 154 -9.21 -7.05 1.60
N TYR A 155 -9.67 -5.93 1.05
CA TYR A 155 -9.54 -5.62 -0.38
C TYR A 155 -8.77 -4.32 -0.57
N LEU A 156 -7.69 -4.40 -1.33
CA LEU A 156 -6.76 -3.30 -1.54
C LEU A 156 -6.52 -3.09 -3.03
N SER A 157 -6.18 -1.86 -3.43
CA SER A 157 -5.63 -1.61 -4.75
C SER A 157 -4.26 -2.29 -4.92
N PRO A 158 -3.83 -2.65 -6.15
CA PRO A 158 -2.60 -3.43 -6.36
C PRO A 158 -1.33 -2.81 -5.77
N GLY A 159 -1.24 -1.48 -5.77
CA GLY A 159 -0.07 -0.74 -5.29
C GLY A 159 0.01 -0.57 -3.77
N HIS A 160 -1.07 -0.82 -3.04
CA HIS A 160 -1.14 -0.63 -1.59
C HIS A 160 -0.24 -1.63 -0.84
N ALA A 161 0.51 -1.17 0.16
CA ALA A 161 1.42 -2.02 0.94
C ALA A 161 0.88 -2.42 2.31
N LEU A 162 1.15 -3.68 2.67
CA LEU A 162 0.99 -4.21 4.02
C LEU A 162 2.30 -4.11 4.78
N PHE A 163 2.23 -3.81 6.07
CA PHE A 163 3.40 -3.80 6.96
C PHE A 163 3.64 -5.19 7.54
N LEU A 164 4.63 -5.90 7.00
CA LEU A 164 4.95 -7.29 7.35
C LEU A 164 6.44 -7.41 7.66
N ASN A 165 6.78 -8.09 8.76
CA ASN A 165 8.17 -8.33 9.17
C ASN A 165 9.05 -7.04 9.19
N GLY A 166 8.48 -5.89 9.56
CA GLY A 166 9.21 -4.63 9.67
C GLY A 166 9.38 -3.84 8.35
N VAL A 167 8.76 -4.29 7.26
CA VAL A 167 8.85 -3.65 5.94
C VAL A 167 7.46 -3.48 5.33
N LEU A 168 7.32 -2.55 4.38
CA LEU A 168 6.12 -2.38 3.58
C LEU A 168 6.23 -3.25 2.33
N ILE A 169 5.25 -4.12 2.08
CA ILE A 169 5.21 -4.99 0.90
C ILE A 169 3.92 -4.75 0.15
N ARG A 170 4.01 -4.36 -1.13
CA ARG A 170 2.83 -4.14 -1.98
C ARG A 170 2.04 -5.42 -2.10
N VAL A 171 0.72 -5.33 -1.96
CA VAL A 171 -0.17 -6.49 -1.96
C VAL A 171 -0.12 -7.26 -3.29
N LYS A 172 0.15 -6.59 -4.42
CA LYS A 172 0.39 -7.27 -5.71
C LYS A 172 1.59 -8.20 -5.72
N ASP A 173 2.62 -7.90 -4.93
CA ASP A 173 3.85 -8.68 -4.83
C ASP A 173 3.67 -9.88 -3.87
N LEU A 174 2.51 -9.99 -3.20
CA LEU A 174 2.14 -11.08 -2.29
C LEU A 174 1.12 -12.07 -2.91
N VAL A 175 0.73 -11.87 -4.17
CA VAL A 175 -0.28 -12.71 -4.84
C VAL A 175 0.21 -14.15 -4.96
N ASN A 176 -0.58 -15.08 -4.44
CA ASN A 176 -0.32 -16.52 -4.50
C ASN A 176 -1.41 -17.30 -5.26
N GLY A 177 -2.37 -16.59 -5.86
CA GLY A 177 -3.46 -17.18 -6.64
C GLY A 177 -4.56 -17.85 -5.83
N THR A 178 -4.48 -17.84 -4.50
CA THR A 178 -5.46 -18.48 -3.61
C THR A 178 -5.93 -17.51 -2.53
N THR A 179 -5.26 -17.48 -1.38
CA THR A 179 -5.62 -16.61 -0.25
C THR A 179 -5.34 -15.15 -0.52
N ILE A 180 -4.36 -14.83 -1.36
CA ILE A 180 -4.12 -13.49 -1.88
C ILE A 180 -4.21 -13.51 -3.40
N ALA A 181 -5.25 -12.89 -3.94
CA ALA A 181 -5.56 -12.96 -5.38
C ALA A 181 -6.37 -11.75 -5.87
N PRO A 182 -6.20 -11.35 -7.15
CA PRO A 182 -7.06 -10.38 -7.80
C PRO A 182 -8.52 -10.84 -7.81
N VAL A 183 -9.45 -9.91 -7.57
CA VAL A 183 -10.90 -10.16 -7.64
C VAL A 183 -11.50 -9.21 -8.66
N VAL A 184 -11.95 -9.77 -9.79
CA VAL A 184 -12.53 -8.99 -10.89
C VAL A 184 -13.98 -8.64 -10.55
N PRO A 185 -14.34 -7.35 -10.46
CA PRO A 185 -15.73 -6.95 -10.23
C PRO A 185 -16.64 -7.34 -11.39
N ALA A 186 -17.91 -7.58 -11.08
CA ALA A 186 -18.95 -7.74 -12.09
C ALA A 186 -19.00 -6.50 -13.02
N ALA A 187 -19.41 -6.69 -14.27
CA ALA A 187 -19.29 -5.67 -15.32
C ALA A 187 -20.13 -4.40 -15.05
N ASP A 188 -21.17 -4.50 -14.23
CA ASP A 188 -22.08 -3.41 -13.85
C ASP A 188 -21.61 -2.63 -12.61
N LYS A 189 -20.54 -3.06 -11.94
CA LYS A 189 -20.06 -2.45 -10.70
C LYS A 189 -18.95 -1.44 -10.95
N SER A 190 -18.98 -0.33 -10.22
CA SER A 190 -17.83 0.55 -10.05
C SER A 190 -16.93 0.03 -8.93
N ILE A 191 -15.64 0.32 -9.03
CA ILE A 191 -14.69 0.16 -7.94
C ILE A 191 -14.54 1.51 -7.27
N GLU A 192 -14.77 1.57 -5.96
CA GLU A 192 -14.58 2.78 -5.16
C GLU A 192 -13.45 2.55 -4.16
N TYR A 193 -12.45 3.41 -4.23
CA TYR A 193 -11.24 3.35 -3.44
C TYR A 193 -11.10 4.61 -2.59
N TYR A 194 -10.51 4.43 -1.42
CA TYR A 194 -10.28 5.49 -0.44
C TYR A 194 -8.84 5.45 0.05
N ALA A 195 -8.19 6.61 0.13
CA ALA A 195 -6.85 6.75 0.70
C ALA A 195 -6.94 7.62 1.95
N VAL A 196 -6.23 7.22 3.01
CA VAL A 196 -6.25 7.92 4.30
C VAL A 196 -4.93 8.64 4.49
N LEU A 197 -4.94 9.96 4.52
CA LEU A 197 -3.75 10.78 4.77
C LEU A 197 -3.67 11.18 6.25
N LEU A 198 -2.50 11.02 6.85
CA LEU A 198 -2.16 11.54 8.17
C LEU A 198 -1.07 12.61 8.08
N ASN A 199 -0.61 13.11 9.23
CA ASN A 199 0.46 14.13 9.29
C ASN A 199 1.85 13.61 8.87
N THR A 200 2.04 12.30 8.96
CA THR A 200 3.23 11.53 8.60
C THR A 200 2.78 10.29 7.86
N HIS A 201 3.66 9.67 7.07
CA HIS A 201 3.38 8.35 6.52
C HIS A 201 3.43 7.34 7.67
N GLU A 202 2.28 6.74 7.99
CA GLU A 202 2.09 5.79 9.07
C GLU A 202 1.51 4.47 8.57
N VAL A 203 1.45 3.49 9.46
CA VAL A 203 0.71 2.24 9.27
C VAL A 203 -0.50 2.24 10.20
N ILE A 204 -1.66 1.86 9.68
CA ILE A 204 -2.94 1.78 10.41
C ILE A 204 -3.50 0.35 10.35
N LEU A 205 -4.49 0.06 11.19
CA LEU A 205 -5.13 -1.24 11.23
C LEU A 205 -6.41 -1.27 10.38
N ALA A 206 -6.41 -2.07 9.32
CA ALA A 206 -7.51 -2.28 8.38
C ALA A 206 -7.92 -3.76 8.37
N GLU A 207 -9.15 -4.08 8.77
CA GLU A 207 -9.60 -5.46 9.03
C GLU A 207 -8.61 -6.22 9.94
N GLY A 208 -8.01 -5.50 10.89
CA GLY A 208 -6.96 -5.98 11.79
C GLY A 208 -5.56 -6.11 11.18
N ALA A 209 -5.41 -5.99 9.86
CA ALA A 209 -4.11 -6.02 9.19
C ALA A 209 -3.43 -4.64 9.20
N ALA A 210 -2.12 -4.64 9.43
CA ALA A 210 -1.30 -3.44 9.37
C ALA A 210 -1.07 -3.03 7.91
N ALA A 211 -1.61 -1.89 7.50
CA ALA A 211 -1.58 -1.38 6.13
C ALA A 211 -1.09 0.08 6.11
N GLU A 212 -0.42 0.48 5.03
CA GLU A 212 0.10 1.84 4.92
C GLU A 212 -1.01 2.90 4.78
N THR A 213 -0.67 4.12 5.15
CA THR A 213 -1.50 5.31 4.88
C THR A 213 -1.09 5.91 3.54
N PHE A 214 -1.85 6.88 3.05
CA PHE A 214 -1.49 7.57 1.82
C PHE A 214 -0.14 8.30 1.98
N HIS A 215 0.78 8.03 1.07
CA HIS A 215 2.06 8.71 0.92
C HIS A 215 2.01 9.65 -0.29
N PRO A 216 1.71 10.95 -0.07
CA PRO A 216 1.84 12.00 -1.07
C PRO A 216 3.23 12.00 -1.72
N SER A 217 3.24 11.92 -3.04
CA SER A 217 4.44 12.00 -3.87
C SER A 217 4.10 12.71 -5.17
N ASP A 218 4.88 13.71 -5.54
CA ASP A 218 4.66 14.54 -6.73
C ASP A 218 3.22 15.09 -6.78
N SER A 219 2.43 14.63 -7.76
CA SER A 219 1.02 14.99 -7.97
C SER A 219 0.06 13.81 -7.83
N ASN A 220 0.45 12.74 -7.13
CA ASN A 220 -0.37 11.54 -7.03
C ASN A 220 -1.74 11.76 -6.38
N HIS A 221 -1.92 12.83 -5.60
CA HIS A 221 -3.19 13.25 -5.02
C HIS A 221 -4.20 13.76 -6.06
N GLU A 222 -3.74 14.20 -7.24
CA GLU A 222 -4.60 14.63 -8.36
C GLU A 222 -5.39 13.46 -8.98
N ASN A 223 -4.97 12.23 -8.72
CA ASN A 223 -5.69 11.03 -9.16
C ASN A 223 -7.03 10.81 -8.44
N PHE A 224 -7.26 11.50 -7.32
CA PHE A 224 -8.49 11.37 -6.54
C PHE A 224 -9.56 12.34 -7.03
N SER A 225 -10.81 11.90 -7.06
CA SER A 225 -11.95 12.70 -7.53
C SER A 225 -12.19 13.95 -6.69
N ASN A 226 -11.76 13.97 -5.42
CA ASN A 226 -11.83 15.12 -4.52
C ASN A 226 -10.49 15.84 -4.35
N PHE A 227 -9.54 15.74 -5.29
CA PHE A 227 -8.23 16.41 -5.17
C PHE A 227 -8.32 17.92 -4.92
N ALA A 228 -9.36 18.59 -5.42
CA ALA A 228 -9.56 20.03 -5.17
C ALA A 228 -9.80 20.35 -3.69
N GLU A 229 -10.31 19.41 -2.89
CA GLU A 229 -10.39 19.55 -1.43
C GLU A 229 -9.00 19.50 -0.80
N TYR A 230 -8.15 18.56 -1.23
CA TYR A 230 -6.76 18.48 -0.80
C TYR A 230 -6.02 19.79 -1.08
N GLU A 231 -6.12 20.30 -2.31
CA GLU A 231 -5.48 21.57 -2.70
C GLU A 231 -5.96 22.75 -1.85
N ARG A 232 -7.26 22.82 -1.49
CA ARG A 232 -7.75 23.88 -0.58
C ARG A 232 -7.24 23.74 0.85
N LEU A 233 -7.13 22.51 1.36
CA LEU A 233 -6.67 22.24 2.72
C LEU A 233 -5.19 22.57 2.90
N TYR A 234 -4.38 22.36 1.86
CA TYR A 234 -2.92 22.48 1.93
C TYR A 234 -2.36 23.56 0.98
N ALA A 235 -3.19 24.47 0.50
CA ALA A 235 -2.78 25.59 -0.33
C ALA A 235 -1.74 26.46 0.40
N GLY A 236 -0.56 26.61 -0.19
CA GLY A 236 0.50 27.47 0.36
C GLY A 236 1.36 26.82 1.45
N GLU A 237 1.11 25.56 1.83
CA GLU A 237 2.07 24.80 2.63
C GLU A 237 3.23 24.32 1.75
N ALA A 238 4.46 24.46 2.25
CA ALA A 238 5.61 23.87 1.57
C ALA A 238 5.42 22.35 1.54
N ARG A 239 5.35 21.78 0.32
CA ARG A 239 5.26 20.33 0.07
C ARG A 239 6.45 19.63 0.75
N THR A 240 6.27 19.24 2.00
CA THR A 240 7.30 18.50 2.72
C THR A 240 7.17 17.06 2.31
N SER A 241 8.18 16.56 1.58
CA SER A 241 8.26 15.14 1.25
C SER A 241 8.23 14.34 2.55
N MET A 242 7.20 13.52 2.73
CA MET A 242 7.08 12.67 3.91
C MET A 242 8.09 11.54 3.82
N THR A 243 8.77 11.26 4.94
CA THR A 243 9.57 10.04 5.05
C THR A 243 8.63 8.84 5.15
N SER A 244 8.90 7.78 4.40
CA SER A 244 8.10 6.56 4.49
C SER A 244 8.22 5.92 5.87
N TYR A 245 7.10 5.41 6.42
CA TYR A 245 7.05 4.72 7.71
C TYR A 245 8.10 3.60 7.83
N ALA A 246 8.26 2.83 6.76
CA ALA A 246 9.27 1.78 6.64
C ALA A 246 9.76 1.65 5.19
N THR A 247 10.80 0.85 5.00
CA THR A 247 11.29 0.53 3.66
C THR A 247 10.23 -0.22 2.88
N VAL A 248 9.91 0.28 1.69
CA VAL A 248 9.02 -0.38 0.73
C VAL A 248 9.82 -1.41 -0.08
N LEU A 249 9.43 -2.67 -0.01
CA LEU A 249 10.00 -3.78 -0.77
C LEU A 249 8.95 -4.32 -1.76
N GLY A 250 9.45 -4.79 -2.91
CA GLY A 250 8.67 -5.48 -3.92
C GLY A 250 9.55 -6.41 -4.75
N GLU A 251 8.96 -7.20 -5.64
CA GLU A 251 9.70 -8.12 -6.53
C GLU A 251 10.75 -7.42 -7.39
N GLU A 252 10.50 -6.15 -7.74
CA GLU A 252 11.44 -5.28 -8.47
C GLU A 252 12.53 -4.76 -7.52
N GLY A 253 13.45 -5.64 -7.12
CA GLY A 253 14.81 -5.28 -6.76
C GLY A 253 15.04 -4.49 -5.46
N GLY A 254 13.99 -4.04 -4.75
CA GLY A 254 14.13 -3.24 -3.53
C GLY A 254 15.01 -3.92 -2.47
N TRP A 255 14.79 -5.22 -2.24
CA TRP A 255 15.62 -5.99 -1.30
C TRP A 255 17.02 -6.28 -1.85
N LYS A 256 17.15 -6.56 -3.17
CA LYS A 256 18.46 -6.78 -3.80
C LYS A 256 19.34 -5.54 -3.67
N HIS A 257 18.77 -4.36 -3.88
CA HIS A 257 19.44 -3.08 -3.74
C HIS A 257 19.78 -2.76 -2.27
N LEU A 258 18.83 -2.94 -1.35
CA LEU A 258 19.08 -2.76 0.08
C LEU A 258 20.16 -3.71 0.61
N LYS A 259 20.11 -4.98 0.21
CA LYS A 259 21.13 -5.97 0.56
C LYS A 259 22.51 -5.58 0.02
N ALA A 260 22.59 -5.09 -1.22
CA ALA A 260 23.85 -4.59 -1.78
C ALA A 260 24.41 -3.41 -0.97
N LEU A 261 23.57 -2.46 -0.54
CA LEU A 261 23.97 -1.34 0.31
C LEU A 261 24.45 -1.80 1.70
N LEU A 262 23.75 -2.73 2.34
CA LEU A 262 24.11 -3.24 3.66
C LEU A 262 25.42 -4.05 3.63
N LEU A 263 25.68 -4.76 2.54
CA LEU A 263 26.94 -5.47 2.33
C LEU A 263 28.14 -4.53 2.12
N LEU A 264 27.93 -3.30 1.66
CA LEU A 264 28.99 -2.27 1.60
C LEU A 264 29.35 -1.70 2.99
N GLY A 265 28.48 -1.87 3.99
CA GLY A 265 28.58 -1.26 5.33
C GLY A 265 29.14 -2.15 6.45
N ALA A 266 30.08 -3.07 6.14
CA ALA A 266 30.73 -3.95 7.13
C ALA A 266 29.83 -5.03 7.79
N SER A 267 28.74 -5.45 7.14
CA SER A 267 27.79 -6.46 7.65
C SER A 267 27.96 -7.85 7.01
N HIS A 268 29.19 -8.32 6.81
CA HIS A 268 29.46 -9.66 6.22
C HIS A 268 29.21 -10.83 7.18
N LEU A 269 28.97 -10.57 8.47
CA LEU A 269 29.08 -11.60 9.52
C LEU A 269 27.76 -12.21 9.97
N LEU A 270 26.60 -11.72 9.49
CA LEU A 270 25.30 -12.27 9.88
C LEU A 270 24.48 -12.69 8.65
N PRO A 271 23.87 -13.89 8.67
CA PRO A 271 22.87 -14.27 7.67
C PRO A 271 21.73 -13.25 7.68
N MET A 272 21.71 -12.38 6.67
CA MET A 272 20.65 -11.41 6.45
C MET A 272 19.38 -12.16 6.01
N ARG A 273 18.40 -12.30 6.92
CA ARG A 273 17.07 -12.80 6.55
C ARG A 273 16.40 -11.82 5.60
N ASP A 274 15.76 -12.37 4.57
CA ASP A 274 14.99 -11.62 3.58
C ASP A 274 13.55 -11.49 4.09
N PRO A 275 13.13 -10.33 4.63
CA PRO A 275 11.82 -10.16 5.25
C PRO A 275 10.68 -10.34 4.23
N PHE A 276 10.92 -10.06 2.94
CA PHE A 276 9.97 -10.28 1.86
C PHE A 276 9.77 -11.78 1.61
N GLN A 277 10.85 -12.53 1.41
CA GLN A 277 10.76 -13.98 1.22
C GLN A 277 10.20 -14.70 2.46
N ASP A 278 10.52 -14.22 3.66
CA ASP A 278 9.95 -14.73 4.90
C ASP A 278 8.43 -14.51 4.96
N ALA A 279 7.93 -13.34 4.53
CA ALA A 279 6.50 -13.06 4.45
C ALA A 279 5.82 -13.99 3.45
N CYS A 280 6.34 -14.10 2.22
CA CYS A 280 5.78 -14.97 1.19
C CYS A 280 5.74 -16.44 1.64
N ARG A 281 6.80 -16.94 2.30
CA ARG A 281 6.82 -18.31 2.83
C ARG A 281 5.73 -18.54 3.89
N LYS A 282 5.57 -17.62 4.84
CA LYS A 282 4.53 -17.72 5.89
C LYS A 282 3.13 -17.70 5.28
N ILE A 283 2.86 -16.78 4.36
CA ILE A 283 1.56 -16.65 3.67
C ILE A 283 1.24 -17.93 2.89
N ASN A 284 2.23 -18.49 2.17
CA ASN A 284 2.03 -19.72 1.40
C ASN A 284 1.83 -20.96 2.29
N ALA A 285 2.50 -21.03 3.45
CA ALA A 285 2.23 -22.06 4.44
C ALA A 285 0.79 -21.93 4.96
N ARG A 286 0.37 -20.72 5.29
CA ARG A 286 -0.99 -20.45 5.77
C ARG A 286 -2.06 -20.76 4.73
N ALA A 287 -1.80 -20.47 3.46
CA ALA A 287 -2.69 -20.81 2.36
C ALA A 287 -2.94 -22.32 2.25
N LYS A 288 -1.89 -23.14 2.46
CA LYS A 288 -2.02 -24.60 2.48
C LYS A 288 -2.88 -25.07 3.65
N GLU A 289 -2.68 -24.50 4.84
CA GLU A 289 -3.47 -24.82 6.03
C GLU A 289 -4.96 -24.47 5.88
N LEU A 290 -5.28 -23.37 5.19
CA LEU A 290 -6.67 -22.96 4.93
C LEU A 290 -7.34 -23.77 3.81
N SER A 291 -6.57 -24.49 3.00
CA SER A 291 -7.07 -25.35 1.93
C SER A 291 -7.23 -26.82 2.33
N ALA A 292 -6.69 -27.21 3.49
CA ALA A 292 -6.77 -28.56 4.05
C ALA A 292 -8.04 -28.73 4.89
#